data_AF-A0A3N4HIA1-F1
#
_entry.id   AF-A0A3N4HIA1-F1
#
_cell.length_a   1.000
_cell.length_b   1.000
_cell.length_c   1.000
_cell.angle_alpha   90.00
_cell.angle_beta   90.00
_cell.angle_gamma   90.00
#
_symmetry.space_group_name_H-M   'P 1'
#
loop_
_entity.id
_entity.type
_entity.pdbx_description
1 polymer ?
#
loop_
_entity_poly.entity_id
_entity_poly.type
_entity_poly.pdbx_seq_one_letter_code
_entity_poly.pdbx_strand_id
1 'polypeptide(L)'
;MGRLKGKARKMAAANIAGPPIANSTNANSNTISQQNTITNNTQTQIDRLKAKRVQLQKRLDLLNDRHMCILEDTRAFFALPFKDSEMKPNVTCEIMPPPPFTNPVTPSNLGFCELELEKFEKGFELWRKDILYHEKITDALMVGQEASKYREVVDFAKREGLDIGKEPETTDELAQASKQQVAFQATPPCRTTQHRSALPASTAADVHLQNPLSTTTLNCHDLQSMARLKGKARRMAGPNVDVTAPPRKEAIDEGAQAQIDRLTTKRVRLLKRIDLLNQRKSAGIEEAYGILDTRGRETYRIHAEFCKRNDGKEYQPEARPPYGLMEHPAFINPITTRNLQECEREITNLEKAFELARKMLIYQEKVIDAFSAMFAGAPNEQLLQDAYEYARKEGFYTGKELKAKNDDIGGTLRNLGLHLGIWYFMSVSSWADSRNYECRRLALATANGKARPRPHEEPIVEEAQARIDRLTTKRTQLLNRVDLLNERKRSLLESFYLHYNIEERKNADTFASLLPETPIPENTIARQPFPFLPMTHPPFTTPITADNFQHCEKELQLYEGQFAGWRKDTVYQEKVIEALSGKDDEQKIKDAYDFARKEGFYKGRELTSLAEIKQFLMAECTRDF
;
A
#
# COMPACT_ATOMS: atom_id res chain seq x y z
N MET A 1 13.88 35.14 -58.52
CA MET A 1 13.45 35.94 -59.69
C MET A 1 12.74 35.03 -60.70
N GLY A 2 11.61 35.47 -61.27
CA GLY A 2 10.92 34.90 -62.46
C GLY A 2 10.04 33.64 -62.22
N ARG A 3 8.72 33.66 -62.05
CA ARG A 3 7.56 34.05 -62.92
C ARG A 3 7.37 33.28 -64.25
N LEU A 4 6.43 32.33 -64.19
CA LEU A 4 5.17 32.19 -64.96
C LEU A 4 5.13 32.03 -66.51
N LYS A 5 4.09 31.24 -66.89
CA LYS A 5 3.37 31.08 -68.19
C LYS A 5 3.93 29.94 -69.06
N GLY A 6 3.16 28.95 -69.53
CA GLY A 6 1.72 28.81 -69.76
C GLY A 6 1.53 28.33 -71.20
N LYS A 7 0.62 27.37 -71.47
CA LYS A 7 -0.14 27.25 -72.74
C LYS A 7 -1.04 26.01 -72.74
N ALA A 8 -2.33 26.26 -72.88
CA ALA A 8 -3.30 25.34 -73.43
C ALA A 8 -3.24 25.35 -74.97
N ARG A 9 -3.45 24.20 -75.62
CA ARG A 9 -3.99 24.14 -76.98
C ARG A 9 -4.76 22.82 -77.21
N LYS A 10 -6.02 22.98 -77.59
CA LYS A 10 -6.87 22.00 -78.29
C LYS A 10 -6.21 21.62 -79.64
N MET A 11 -6.37 20.38 -80.08
CA MET A 11 -7.18 20.02 -81.25
C MET A 11 -7.21 18.50 -81.46
N ALA A 12 -8.37 18.04 -81.93
CA ALA A 12 -8.77 16.65 -82.13
C ALA A 12 -8.20 16.04 -83.42
N ALA A 13 -8.01 14.72 -83.42
CA ALA A 13 -8.16 13.90 -84.62
C ALA A 13 -8.55 12.47 -84.20
N ALA A 14 -9.64 12.00 -84.79
CA ALA A 14 -10.23 10.69 -84.57
C ALA A 14 -9.29 9.57 -85.03
N ASN A 15 -9.27 8.46 -84.28
CA ASN A 15 -9.03 7.16 -84.88
C ASN A 15 -9.90 6.08 -84.24
N ILE A 16 -10.56 5.37 -85.12
CA ILE A 16 -11.55 4.33 -84.88
C ILE A 16 -10.78 3.05 -84.55
N ALA A 17 -10.83 2.60 -83.30
CA ALA A 17 -10.58 1.22 -82.91
C ALA A 17 -11.33 0.99 -81.59
N GLY A 18 -12.28 0.05 -81.61
CA GLY A 18 -13.16 -0.22 -80.48
C GLY A 18 -12.38 -0.58 -79.21
N PRO A 19 -12.83 -0.14 -78.02
CA PRO A 19 -12.21 -0.58 -76.78
C PRO A 19 -12.48 -2.09 -76.62
N PRO A 20 -11.46 -2.90 -76.31
CA PRO A 20 -11.69 -4.25 -75.86
C PRO A 20 -12.56 -4.18 -74.60
N ILE A 21 -13.50 -5.11 -74.48
CA ILE A 21 -14.26 -5.33 -73.24
C ILE A 21 -13.22 -5.68 -72.17
N ALA A 22 -12.76 -4.67 -71.44
CA ALA A 22 -11.90 -4.83 -70.31
C ALA A 22 -12.75 -5.45 -69.21
N ASN A 23 -12.48 -6.72 -68.89
CA ASN A 23 -13.05 -7.42 -67.75
C ASN A 23 -12.98 -6.52 -66.50
N SER A 24 -14.14 -6.16 -65.96
CA SER A 24 -14.29 -5.27 -64.79
C SER A 24 -13.85 -5.90 -63.46
N THR A 25 -13.12 -7.01 -63.49
CA THR A 25 -12.60 -7.70 -62.31
C THR A 25 -11.45 -6.98 -61.60
N ASN A 26 -10.88 -5.91 -62.19
CA ASN A 26 -9.79 -5.13 -61.57
C ASN A 26 -10.23 -3.93 -60.72
N ALA A 27 -11.52 -3.59 -60.67
CA ALA A 27 -12.00 -2.50 -59.80
C ALA A 27 -12.12 -2.94 -58.32
N ASN A 28 -12.45 -4.21 -58.06
CA ASN A 28 -12.63 -4.74 -56.70
C ASN A 28 -11.32 -4.90 -55.93
N SER A 29 -10.21 -5.19 -56.60
CA SER A 29 -8.90 -5.39 -55.96
C SER A 29 -8.34 -4.08 -55.34
N ASN A 30 -8.62 -2.92 -55.95
CA ASN A 30 -8.22 -1.63 -55.38
C ASN A 30 -9.06 -1.24 -54.16
N THR A 31 -10.36 -1.55 -54.15
CA THR A 31 -11.25 -1.26 -53.01
C THR A 31 -10.89 -2.08 -51.78
N ILE A 32 -10.55 -3.37 -51.96
CA ILE A 32 -10.14 -4.26 -50.85
C ILE A 32 -8.79 -3.81 -50.26
N SER A 33 -7.84 -3.41 -51.11
CA SER A 33 -6.53 -2.89 -50.66
C SER A 33 -6.66 -1.60 -49.83
N GLN A 34 -7.54 -0.69 -50.25
CA GLN A 34 -7.81 0.54 -49.51
C GLN A 34 -8.51 0.27 -48.16
N GLN A 35 -9.49 -0.64 -48.12
CA GLN A 35 -10.16 -1.03 -46.88
C GLN A 35 -9.19 -1.68 -45.88
N ASN A 36 -8.31 -2.57 -46.34
CA ASN A 36 -7.30 -3.19 -45.47
C ASN A 36 -6.33 -2.14 -44.89
N THR A 37 -5.95 -1.14 -45.68
CA THR A 37 -5.07 -0.05 -45.22
C THR A 37 -5.74 0.80 -44.13
N ILE A 38 -7.04 1.11 -44.28
CA ILE A 38 -7.82 1.88 -43.31
C ILE A 38 -7.99 1.09 -42.00
N THR A 39 -8.31 -0.20 -42.09
CA THR A 39 -8.49 -1.06 -40.92
C THR A 39 -7.18 -1.21 -40.13
N ASN A 40 -6.05 -1.43 -40.83
CA ASN A 40 -4.74 -1.56 -40.21
C ASN A 40 -4.29 -0.26 -39.53
N ASN A 41 -4.56 0.91 -40.14
CA ASN A 41 -4.23 2.20 -39.54
C ASN A 41 -5.08 2.47 -38.28
N THR A 42 -6.39 2.21 -38.36
CA THR A 42 -7.29 2.35 -37.21
C THR A 42 -6.88 1.44 -36.05
N GLN A 43 -6.54 0.18 -36.32
CA GLN A 43 -6.08 -0.76 -35.29
C GLN A 43 -4.76 -0.27 -34.64
N THR A 44 -3.83 0.22 -35.45
CA THR A 44 -2.57 0.80 -34.95
C THR A 44 -2.82 2.01 -34.03
N GLN A 45 -3.79 2.86 -34.36
CA GLN A 45 -4.17 3.99 -33.50
C GLN A 45 -4.80 3.52 -32.18
N ILE A 46 -5.69 2.52 -32.23
CA ILE A 46 -6.30 1.91 -31.05
C ILE A 46 -5.21 1.37 -30.10
N ASP A 47 -4.25 0.63 -30.63
CA ASP A 47 -3.19 0.02 -29.82
C ASP A 47 -2.25 1.07 -29.22
N ARG A 48 -1.91 2.12 -29.98
CA ARG A 48 -1.17 3.29 -29.46
C ARG A 48 -1.94 3.97 -28.34
N LEU A 49 -3.26 4.15 -28.47
CA LEU A 49 -4.07 4.81 -27.45
C LEU A 49 -4.15 3.97 -26.17
N LYS A 50 -4.33 2.65 -26.29
CA LYS A 50 -4.28 1.72 -25.15
C LYS A 50 -2.94 1.77 -24.44
N ALA A 51 -1.84 1.76 -25.18
CA ALA A 51 -0.49 1.86 -24.62
C ALA A 51 -0.29 3.19 -23.86
N LYS A 52 -0.75 4.31 -24.41
CA LYS A 52 -0.70 5.62 -23.73
C LYS A 52 -1.54 5.66 -22.45
N ARG A 53 -2.74 5.07 -22.44
CA ARG A 53 -3.56 4.96 -21.22
C ARG A 53 -2.83 4.20 -20.10
N VAL A 54 -2.20 3.06 -20.43
CA VAL A 54 -1.38 2.29 -19.48
C VAL A 54 -0.17 3.09 -19.02
N GLN A 55 0.50 3.82 -19.92
CA GLN A 55 1.64 4.67 -19.56
C GLN A 55 1.24 5.83 -18.65
N LEU A 56 0.07 6.45 -18.87
CA LEU A 56 -0.45 7.49 -17.98
C LEU A 56 -0.78 6.93 -16.59
N GLN A 57 -1.42 5.76 -16.50
CA GLN A 57 -1.67 5.10 -15.22
C GLN A 57 -0.38 4.86 -14.43
N LYS A 58 0.64 4.28 -15.08
CA LYS A 58 1.95 4.04 -14.42
C LYS A 58 2.60 5.33 -13.91
N ARG A 59 2.50 6.43 -14.67
CA ARG A 59 3.03 7.74 -14.26
C ARG A 59 2.23 8.33 -13.10
N LEU A 60 0.91 8.15 -13.09
CA LEU A 60 0.03 8.55 -11.99
C LEU A 60 0.35 7.79 -10.70
N ASP A 61 0.54 6.46 -10.79
CA ASP A 61 0.92 5.63 -9.65
C ASP A 61 2.26 6.11 -9.06
N LEU A 62 3.28 6.33 -9.91
CA LEU A 62 4.58 6.85 -9.47
C LEU A 62 4.49 8.24 -8.82
N LEU A 63 3.64 9.11 -9.37
CA LEU A 63 3.45 10.46 -8.85
C LEU A 63 2.71 10.42 -7.50
N ASN A 64 1.72 9.55 -7.35
CA ASN A 64 1.02 9.32 -6.08
C ASN A 64 1.96 8.73 -5.02
N ASP A 65 2.81 7.77 -5.38
CA ASP A 65 3.82 7.20 -4.47
C ASP A 65 4.78 8.29 -3.98
N ARG A 66 5.29 9.13 -4.90
CA ARG A 66 6.14 10.27 -4.53
C ARG A 66 5.42 11.25 -3.61
N HIS A 67 4.16 11.56 -3.89
CA HIS A 67 3.35 12.43 -3.06
C HIS A 67 3.21 11.87 -1.65
N MET A 68 2.94 10.57 -1.51
CA MET A 68 2.84 9.92 -0.20
C MET A 68 4.14 10.04 0.61
N CYS A 69 5.31 9.87 -0.02
CA CYS A 69 6.60 10.08 0.65
C CYS A 69 6.74 11.52 1.18
N ILE A 70 6.41 12.53 0.36
CA ILE A 70 6.48 13.94 0.77
C ILE A 70 5.57 14.21 1.98
N LEU A 71 4.39 13.60 2.00
CA LEU A 71 3.45 13.73 3.12
C LEU A 71 3.97 13.07 4.40
N GLU A 72 4.59 11.90 4.28
CA GLU A 72 5.23 11.23 5.41
C GLU A 72 6.38 12.04 5.97
N ASP A 73 7.25 12.59 5.11
CA ASP A 73 8.37 13.46 5.51
C ASP A 73 7.86 14.73 6.19
N THR A 74 6.82 15.37 5.60
CA THR A 74 6.17 16.54 6.18
C THR A 74 5.56 16.21 7.55
N ARG A 75 4.82 15.10 7.68
CA ARG A 75 4.25 14.66 8.96
C ARG A 75 5.32 14.36 9.99
N ALA A 76 6.40 13.69 9.59
CA ALA A 76 7.51 13.36 10.48
C ALA A 76 8.19 14.64 11.00
N PHE A 77 8.36 15.65 10.15
CA PHE A 77 8.88 16.96 10.55
C PHE A 77 7.97 17.66 11.56
N PHE A 78 6.66 17.72 11.30
CA PHE A 78 5.70 18.37 12.21
C PHE A 78 5.32 17.55 13.44
N ALA A 79 5.59 16.25 13.47
CA ALA A 79 5.42 15.40 14.65
C ALA A 79 6.52 15.64 15.70
N LEU A 80 7.61 16.32 15.33
CA LEU A 80 8.60 16.78 16.31
C LEU A 80 7.96 17.81 17.25
N PRO A 81 8.23 17.75 18.56
CA PRO A 81 7.61 18.61 19.56
C PRO A 81 8.17 20.04 19.50
N PHE A 82 7.92 20.75 18.39
CA PHE A 82 8.09 22.19 18.30
C PHE A 82 6.91 22.84 19.02
N LYS A 83 7.16 23.28 20.26
CA LYS A 83 6.13 23.75 21.22
C LYS A 83 5.28 24.95 20.76
N ASP A 84 5.69 25.69 19.73
CA ASP A 84 5.10 26.99 19.41
C ASP A 84 4.67 27.20 17.94
N SER A 85 4.64 26.15 17.10
CA SER A 85 4.19 26.30 15.71
C SER A 85 2.66 26.21 15.60
N GLU A 86 1.98 27.36 15.67
CA GLU A 86 0.54 27.49 15.34
C GLU A 86 0.20 27.08 13.89
N MET A 87 1.21 26.86 13.04
CA MET A 87 1.04 26.34 11.69
C MET A 87 0.98 24.81 11.68
N LYS A 88 -0.24 24.26 11.70
CA LYS A 88 -0.50 22.94 11.11
C LYS A 88 -0.81 23.16 9.63
N PRO A 89 0.09 22.82 8.69
CA PRO A 89 -0.26 22.93 7.29
C PRO A 89 -1.48 22.04 7.04
N ASN A 90 -2.56 22.63 6.52
CA ASN A 90 -3.78 21.91 6.18
C ASN A 90 -3.54 21.16 4.86
N VAL A 91 -2.67 20.16 4.92
CA VAL A 91 -2.31 19.33 3.77
C VAL A 91 -3.39 18.26 3.61
N THR A 92 -4.56 18.66 3.12
CA THR A 92 -5.57 17.72 2.66
C THR A 92 -5.15 17.23 1.30
N CYS A 93 -4.41 16.13 1.26
CA CYS A 93 -4.02 15.52 -0.01
C CYS A 93 -5.05 14.51 -0.47
N GLU A 94 -5.73 14.86 -1.55
CA GLU A 94 -6.45 13.89 -2.36
C GLU A 94 -5.41 13.17 -3.24
N ILE A 95 -5.23 11.87 -3.00
CA ILE A 95 -4.49 11.00 -3.93
C ILE A 95 -5.21 11.07 -5.27
N MET A 96 -4.46 11.22 -6.37
CA MET A 96 -5.09 11.32 -7.68
C MET A 96 -5.75 9.99 -8.02
N PRO A 97 -7.08 9.95 -8.21
CA PRO A 97 -7.73 8.70 -8.55
C PRO A 97 -7.24 8.22 -9.92
N PRO A 98 -7.18 6.89 -10.15
CA PRO A 98 -6.90 6.37 -11.48
C PRO A 98 -7.90 6.95 -12.47
N PRO A 99 -7.49 7.32 -13.70
CA PRO A 99 -8.40 7.83 -14.70
C PRO A 99 -9.43 6.73 -14.96
N PRO A 100 -10.73 7.00 -14.84
CA PRO A 100 -11.72 5.95 -14.83
C PRO A 100 -11.85 5.20 -16.16
N PHE A 101 -11.21 5.66 -17.25
CA PHE A 101 -11.17 5.07 -18.61
C PHE A 101 -12.23 3.99 -18.85
N THR A 102 -13.50 4.37 -18.72
CA THR A 102 -14.59 3.40 -18.56
C THR A 102 -14.95 2.72 -19.88
N ASN A 103 -14.65 3.38 -21.00
CA ASN A 103 -14.96 2.90 -22.33
C ASN A 103 -13.77 2.15 -22.93
N PRO A 104 -13.98 0.91 -23.42
CA PRO A 104 -12.98 0.24 -24.25
C PRO A 104 -12.74 1.07 -25.51
N VAL A 105 -11.48 1.14 -25.96
CA VAL A 105 -11.13 1.84 -27.20
C VAL A 105 -11.62 1.03 -28.39
N THR A 106 -12.59 1.55 -29.12
CA THR A 106 -13.17 0.97 -30.33
C THR A 106 -12.98 1.95 -31.50
N PRO A 107 -13.07 1.48 -32.77
CA PRO A 107 -13.03 2.37 -33.93
C PRO A 107 -14.08 3.50 -33.86
N SER A 108 -15.25 3.23 -33.29
CA SER A 108 -16.37 4.18 -33.22
C SER A 108 -16.20 5.27 -32.17
N ASN A 109 -15.36 5.08 -31.14
CA ASN A 109 -15.16 6.04 -30.07
C ASN A 109 -13.71 6.55 -29.96
N LEU A 110 -12.85 6.20 -30.92
CA LEU A 110 -11.42 6.50 -30.90
C LEU A 110 -11.15 7.99 -30.65
N GLY A 111 -11.78 8.88 -31.42
CA GLY A 111 -11.59 10.33 -31.25
C GLY A 111 -12.05 10.88 -29.90
N PHE A 112 -13.10 10.32 -29.31
CA PHE A 112 -13.52 10.68 -27.95
C PHE A 112 -12.49 10.22 -26.91
N CYS A 113 -11.99 8.99 -27.04
CA CYS A 113 -10.99 8.42 -26.15
C CYS A 113 -9.64 9.16 -26.24
N GLU A 114 -9.26 9.66 -27.43
CA GLU A 114 -8.07 10.51 -27.63
C GLU A 114 -8.22 11.84 -26.89
N LEU A 115 -9.36 12.53 -27.03
CA LEU A 115 -9.64 13.78 -26.33
C LEU A 115 -9.70 13.58 -24.81
N GLU A 116 -10.29 12.47 -24.36
CA GLU A 116 -10.32 12.09 -22.95
C GLU A 116 -8.90 11.90 -22.40
N LEU A 117 -8.05 11.14 -23.10
CA LEU A 117 -6.66 10.95 -22.70
C LEU A 117 -5.91 12.29 -22.64
N GLU A 118 -6.09 13.17 -23.63
CA GLU A 118 -5.45 14.49 -23.65
C GLU A 118 -5.84 15.34 -22.43
N LYS A 119 -7.12 15.29 -22.01
CA LYS A 119 -7.58 15.97 -20.79
C LYS A 119 -6.89 15.43 -19.55
N PHE A 120 -6.76 14.11 -19.43
CA PHE A 120 -6.06 13.50 -18.28
C PHE A 120 -4.56 13.77 -18.30
N GLU A 121 -3.89 13.79 -19.45
CA GLU A 121 -2.47 14.17 -19.56
C GLU A 121 -2.24 15.63 -19.11
N LYS A 122 -3.14 16.54 -19.50
CA LYS A 122 -3.09 17.94 -19.03
C LYS A 122 -3.32 18.03 -17.52
N GLY A 123 -4.27 17.28 -16.99
CA GLY A 123 -4.50 17.19 -15.54
C GLY A 123 -3.28 16.65 -14.79
N PHE A 124 -2.68 15.56 -15.30
CA PHE A 124 -1.47 14.97 -14.76
C PHE A 124 -0.32 15.97 -14.69
N GLU A 125 -0.09 16.76 -15.75
CA GLU A 125 1.01 17.72 -15.76
C GLU A 125 0.81 18.86 -14.76
N LEU A 126 -0.43 19.33 -14.57
CA LEU A 126 -0.76 20.31 -13.54
C LEU A 126 -0.48 19.76 -12.14
N TRP A 127 -0.93 18.54 -11.85
CA TRP A 127 -0.72 17.88 -10.57
C TRP A 127 0.76 17.59 -10.31
N ARG A 128 1.50 17.20 -11.35
CA ARG A 128 2.94 16.96 -11.25
C ARG A 128 3.68 18.22 -10.82
N LYS A 129 3.34 19.37 -11.40
CA LYS A 129 3.94 20.66 -11.02
C LYS A 129 3.64 21.03 -9.58
N ASP A 130 2.40 20.82 -9.15
CA ASP A 130 1.96 21.09 -7.78
C ASP A 130 2.70 20.20 -6.75
N ILE A 131 2.83 18.90 -7.03
CA ILE A 131 3.57 17.97 -6.15
C ILE A 131 5.07 18.32 -6.10
N LEU A 132 5.69 18.66 -7.23
CA LEU A 132 7.09 19.09 -7.27
C LEU A 132 7.30 20.42 -6.51
N TYR A 133 6.33 21.32 -6.55
CA TYR A 133 6.34 22.54 -5.76
C TYR A 133 6.29 22.23 -4.25
N HIS A 134 5.40 21.33 -3.83
CA HIS A 134 5.33 20.86 -2.44
C HIS A 134 6.61 20.19 -1.96
N GLU A 135 7.25 19.37 -2.81
CA GLU A 135 8.54 18.77 -2.52
C GLU A 135 9.59 19.86 -2.24
N LYS A 136 9.66 20.89 -3.09
CA LYS A 136 10.59 22.01 -2.90
C LYS A 136 10.33 22.79 -1.61
N ILE A 137 9.06 23.01 -1.25
CA ILE A 137 8.71 23.63 0.03
C ILE A 137 9.18 22.76 1.19
N THR A 138 8.94 21.45 1.11
CA THR A 138 9.32 20.49 2.14
C THR A 138 10.84 20.49 2.32
N ASP A 139 11.60 20.43 1.24
CA ASP A 139 13.06 20.54 1.26
C ASP A 139 13.52 21.84 1.95
N ALA A 140 12.91 22.98 1.60
CA ALA A 140 13.25 24.27 2.21
C ALA A 140 12.92 24.34 3.71
N LEU A 141 11.82 23.71 4.14
CA LEU A 141 11.45 23.61 5.55
C LEU A 141 12.44 22.73 6.32
N MET A 142 12.86 21.61 5.74
CA MET A 142 13.77 20.64 6.37
C MET A 142 15.19 21.20 6.57
N VAL A 143 15.64 22.11 5.69
CA VAL A 143 16.98 22.71 5.75
C VAL A 143 17.08 23.89 6.74
N GLY A 144 15.97 24.32 7.35
CA GLY A 144 16.01 25.30 8.45
C GLY A 144 15.83 26.76 8.03
N GLN A 145 14.85 27.03 7.16
CA GLN A 145 14.46 28.38 6.72
C GLN A 145 15.57 29.21 6.03
N GLU A 146 16.50 28.55 5.34
CA GLU A 146 17.48 29.27 4.51
C GLU A 146 16.79 30.05 3.38
N ALA A 147 17.08 31.36 3.27
CA ALA A 147 16.49 32.24 2.27
C ALA A 147 16.75 31.78 0.82
N SER A 148 17.91 31.17 0.57
CA SER A 148 18.28 30.59 -0.72
C SER A 148 17.31 29.50 -1.17
N LYS A 149 16.90 28.62 -0.25
CA LYS A 149 15.99 27.50 -0.55
C LYS A 149 14.57 27.96 -0.81
N TYR A 150 14.08 28.94 -0.06
CA TYR A 150 12.79 29.55 -0.39
C TYR A 150 12.83 30.27 -1.75
N ARG A 151 13.97 30.84 -2.14
CA ARG A 151 14.10 31.47 -3.46
C ARG A 151 14.05 30.44 -4.59
N GLU A 152 14.67 29.27 -4.40
CA GLU A 152 14.51 28.15 -5.34
C GLU A 152 13.03 27.73 -5.51
N VAL A 153 12.24 27.76 -4.43
CA VAL A 153 10.80 27.44 -4.45
C VAL A 153 10.02 28.48 -5.25
N VAL A 154 10.27 29.76 -5.00
CA VAL A 154 9.65 30.89 -5.71
C VAL A 154 10.01 30.87 -7.21
N ASP A 155 11.29 30.64 -7.53
CA ASP A 155 11.77 30.56 -8.91
C ASP A 155 11.17 29.37 -9.65
N PHE A 156 11.03 28.22 -8.96
CA PHE A 156 10.34 27.06 -9.49
C PHE A 156 8.88 27.38 -9.81
N ALA A 157 8.15 27.99 -8.87
CA ALA A 157 6.76 28.35 -9.05
C ALA A 157 6.55 29.31 -10.24
N LYS A 158 7.38 30.37 -10.33
CA LYS A 158 7.36 31.29 -11.47
C LYS A 158 7.62 30.59 -12.80
N ARG A 159 8.63 29.72 -12.86
CA ARG A 159 8.99 28.98 -14.08
C ARG A 159 7.88 28.04 -14.51
N GLU A 160 7.20 27.39 -13.57
CA GLU A 160 6.13 26.44 -13.86
C GLU A 160 4.76 27.09 -14.10
N GLY A 161 4.66 28.40 -13.87
CA GLY A 161 3.43 29.18 -14.03
C GLY A 161 2.46 29.02 -12.85
N LEU A 162 2.97 28.72 -11.66
CA LEU A 162 2.20 28.68 -10.41
C LEU A 162 2.08 30.11 -9.85
N ASP A 163 0.87 30.49 -9.45
CA ASP A 163 0.60 31.81 -8.87
C ASP A 163 1.12 31.86 -7.44
N ILE A 164 2.09 32.74 -7.22
CA ILE A 164 2.71 33.01 -5.90
C ILE A 164 2.32 34.39 -5.36
N GLY A 165 1.43 35.12 -6.07
CA GLY A 165 1.08 36.50 -5.73
C GLY A 165 2.22 37.50 -6.00
N LYS A 166 2.35 38.50 -5.11
CA LYS A 166 3.37 39.55 -5.24
C LYS A 166 4.76 38.96 -4.95
N GLU A 167 5.75 39.38 -5.73
CA GLU A 167 7.14 38.96 -5.53
C GLU A 167 7.64 39.35 -4.12
N PRO A 168 8.11 38.38 -3.33
CA PRO A 168 8.55 38.63 -1.97
C PRO A 168 9.89 39.39 -1.95
N GLU A 169 9.94 40.48 -1.19
CA GLU A 169 11.11 41.36 -1.05
C GLU A 169 11.98 40.94 0.14
N THR A 170 11.39 40.32 1.17
CA THR A 170 12.08 39.88 2.39
C THR A 170 12.07 38.34 2.55
N THR A 171 12.96 37.80 3.40
CA THR A 171 13.00 36.36 3.71
C THR A 171 11.69 35.88 4.33
N ASP A 172 11.08 36.70 5.20
CA ASP A 172 9.80 36.39 5.84
C ASP A 172 8.66 36.39 4.82
N GLU A 173 8.65 37.36 3.89
CA GLU A 173 7.73 37.35 2.76
C GLU A 173 7.97 36.14 1.84
N LEU A 174 9.21 35.68 1.68
CA LEU A 174 9.56 34.49 0.90
C LEU A 174 9.03 33.21 1.54
N ALA A 175 9.22 33.09 2.84
CA ALA A 175 8.65 32.01 3.65
C ALA A 175 7.11 32.08 3.65
N GLN A 176 6.52 33.27 3.63
CA GLN A 176 5.07 33.44 3.59
C GLN A 176 4.48 33.17 2.21
N ALA A 177 5.11 33.65 1.14
CA ALA A 177 4.70 33.43 -0.25
C ALA A 177 4.81 31.95 -0.64
N SER A 178 5.88 31.27 -0.20
CA SER A 178 6.00 29.81 -0.40
C SER A 178 4.93 29.01 0.35
N LYS A 179 4.42 29.53 1.47
CA LYS A 179 3.34 28.89 2.26
C LYS A 179 1.94 29.26 1.77
N GLN A 180 1.77 30.42 1.14
CA GLN A 180 0.51 30.85 0.53
C GLN A 180 0.33 30.14 -0.81
N GLN A 181 0.00 28.85 -0.75
CA GLN A 181 -0.56 28.19 -1.91
C GLN A 181 -1.98 28.73 -2.10
N VAL A 182 -2.23 29.42 -3.22
CA VAL A 182 -3.60 29.49 -3.72
C VAL A 182 -3.95 28.05 -4.04
N ALA A 183 -4.79 27.43 -3.21
CA ALA A 183 -5.25 26.06 -3.41
C ALA A 183 -5.59 25.91 -4.89
N PHE A 184 -4.74 25.19 -5.63
CA PHE A 184 -4.96 24.99 -7.04
C PHE A 184 -6.16 24.06 -7.10
N GLN A 185 -7.36 24.64 -7.20
CA GLN A 185 -8.60 23.90 -7.41
C GLN A 185 -8.59 23.37 -8.84
N ALA A 186 -7.63 22.50 -9.15
CA ALA A 186 -7.76 21.58 -10.25
C ALA A 186 -8.87 20.60 -9.86
N THR A 187 -10.12 21.04 -10.02
CA THR A 187 -11.26 20.15 -9.94
C THR A 187 -10.96 19.00 -10.90
N PRO A 188 -10.90 17.75 -10.43
CA PRO A 188 -10.57 16.63 -11.31
C PRO A 188 -11.55 16.65 -12.49
N PRO A 189 -11.07 16.46 -13.74
CA PRO A 189 -11.88 16.65 -14.95
C PRO A 189 -13.12 15.73 -15.05
N CYS A 190 -13.32 14.82 -14.09
CA CYS A 190 -14.36 13.80 -14.08
C CYS A 190 -15.37 13.87 -12.93
N ARG A 191 -15.54 14.99 -12.21
CA ARG A 191 -16.79 15.22 -11.45
C ARG A 191 -17.93 15.59 -12.40
N THR A 192 -18.25 14.72 -13.35
CA THR A 192 -19.55 14.73 -14.02
C THR A 192 -20.55 14.11 -13.06
N THR A 193 -21.23 14.97 -12.30
CA THR A 193 -22.57 14.67 -11.81
C THR A 193 -23.36 14.11 -12.99
N GLN A 194 -23.92 12.90 -12.84
CA GLN A 194 -24.82 12.30 -13.82
C GLN A 194 -26.07 13.18 -13.95
N HIS A 195 -25.99 14.27 -14.70
CA HIS A 195 -27.17 14.92 -15.23
C HIS A 195 -27.71 14.02 -16.34
N ARG A 196 -28.78 13.29 -16.01
CA ARG A 196 -29.72 12.72 -16.98
C ARG A 196 -30.12 13.85 -17.94
N SER A 197 -29.60 13.80 -19.16
CA SER A 197 -30.07 14.62 -20.28
C SER A 197 -31.45 14.11 -20.67
N ALA A 198 -32.50 14.80 -20.20
CA ALA A 198 -33.82 14.73 -20.81
C ALA A 198 -33.82 15.64 -22.04
N LEU A 199 -34.16 15.08 -23.21
CA LEU A 199 -34.49 15.84 -24.40
C LEU A 199 -35.77 16.68 -24.14
N PRO A 200 -35.89 17.89 -24.72
CA PRO A 200 -37.06 18.73 -24.50
C PRO A 200 -38.20 18.31 -25.43
N ALA A 201 -39.35 17.95 -24.85
CA ALA A 201 -40.62 17.92 -25.56
C ALA A 201 -41.41 19.19 -25.20
N SER A 202 -41.79 19.89 -26.25
CA SER A 202 -42.57 21.12 -26.29
C SER A 202 -43.90 21.05 -25.53
N THR A 203 -44.11 22.04 -24.66
CA THR A 203 -45.36 22.75 -24.30
C THR A 203 -46.69 22.27 -24.91
N ALA A 204 -47.66 21.92 -24.05
CA ALA A 204 -48.94 22.64 -23.91
C ALA A 204 -49.84 22.08 -22.79
N ALA A 205 -50.36 23.03 -21.99
CA ALA A 205 -51.62 23.06 -21.24
C ALA A 205 -51.76 22.32 -19.88
N ASP A 206 -51.89 23.17 -18.86
CA ASP A 206 -52.44 22.97 -17.51
C ASP A 206 -53.78 22.24 -17.45
N VAL A 207 -54.05 21.52 -16.35
CA VAL A 207 -55.20 21.76 -15.44
C VAL A 207 -54.99 21.00 -14.11
N HIS A 208 -55.17 21.75 -13.02
CA HIS A 208 -55.29 21.40 -11.59
C HIS A 208 -56.23 20.22 -11.24
N LEU A 209 -55.89 19.40 -10.23
CA LEU A 209 -56.50 19.35 -8.87
C LEU A 209 -56.24 18.01 -8.13
N GLN A 210 -55.88 18.18 -6.85
CA GLN A 210 -56.22 17.39 -5.66
C GLN A 210 -55.75 15.94 -5.45
N ASN A 211 -54.84 15.81 -4.47
CA ASN A 211 -54.73 14.69 -3.52
C ASN A 211 -56.01 14.59 -2.65
N PRO A 212 -56.35 13.41 -2.09
CA PRO A 212 -55.86 13.10 -0.75
C PRO A 212 -55.37 11.66 -0.50
N LEU A 213 -54.51 11.59 0.51
CA LEU A 213 -53.98 10.47 1.30
C LEU A 213 -54.84 9.19 1.39
N SER A 214 -54.17 8.04 1.35
CA SER A 214 -54.47 6.88 2.21
C SER A 214 -53.23 6.00 2.42
N THR A 215 -52.75 6.02 3.65
CA THR A 215 -51.82 5.07 4.27
C THR A 215 -52.44 3.68 4.34
N THR A 216 -51.74 2.65 3.85
CA THR A 216 -52.06 1.26 4.20
C THR A 216 -50.78 0.52 4.60
N THR A 217 -50.68 0.21 5.89
CA THR A 217 -49.80 -0.76 6.53
C THR A 217 -50.02 -2.16 5.94
N LEU A 218 -48.95 -2.78 5.42
CA LEU A 218 -48.97 -4.17 4.96
C LEU A 218 -48.56 -5.11 6.10
N ASN A 219 -49.54 -5.91 6.53
CA ASN A 219 -49.47 -6.91 7.58
C ASN A 219 -48.91 -8.24 7.03
N CYS A 220 -48.03 -8.90 7.78
CA CYS A 220 -47.29 -10.10 7.37
C CYS A 220 -48.05 -11.43 7.60
N HIS A 221 -49.21 -11.67 6.96
CA HIS A 221 -49.96 -12.92 7.19
C HIS A 221 -50.34 -13.78 5.95
N ASP A 222 -49.99 -13.41 4.72
CA ASP A 222 -50.47 -14.13 3.52
C ASP A 222 -49.49 -15.12 2.84
N LEU A 223 -48.42 -15.54 3.52
CA LEU A 223 -47.47 -16.52 2.96
C LEU A 223 -47.67 -17.98 3.40
N GLN A 224 -48.67 -18.29 4.24
CA GLN A 224 -48.92 -19.66 4.71
C GLN A 224 -50.04 -20.42 3.98
N SER A 225 -50.86 -19.77 3.14
CA SER A 225 -51.96 -20.41 2.41
C SER A 225 -51.54 -21.06 1.08
N MET A 226 -50.38 -20.70 0.52
CA MET A 226 -49.88 -21.23 -0.76
C MET A 226 -49.19 -22.61 -0.67
N ALA A 227 -48.81 -23.07 0.53
CA ALA A 227 -48.09 -24.34 0.71
C ALA A 227 -48.99 -25.58 0.83
N ARG A 228 -50.32 -25.43 1.03
CA ARG A 228 -51.24 -26.56 1.25
C ARG A 228 -52.03 -27.05 0.03
N LEU A 229 -51.92 -26.39 -1.13
CA LEU A 229 -52.65 -26.79 -2.35
C LEU A 229 -51.85 -27.60 -3.37
N LYS A 230 -50.53 -27.78 -3.20
CA LYS A 230 -49.71 -28.59 -4.12
C LYS A 230 -49.76 -30.11 -3.90
N GLY A 231 -50.43 -30.58 -2.83
CA GLY A 231 -50.46 -32.00 -2.45
C GLY A 231 -51.62 -32.84 -3.00
N LYS A 232 -52.62 -32.23 -3.67
CA LYS A 232 -53.90 -32.93 -3.95
C LYS A 232 -54.38 -32.92 -5.41
N ALA A 233 -53.51 -32.60 -6.37
CA ALA A 233 -53.85 -32.55 -7.79
C ALA A 233 -52.98 -33.51 -8.64
N ARG A 234 -52.82 -34.77 -8.21
CA ARG A 234 -52.08 -35.79 -8.98
C ARG A 234 -52.82 -37.10 -9.25
N ARG A 235 -54.13 -37.15 -8.99
CA ARG A 235 -55.00 -38.22 -9.45
C ARG A 235 -56.23 -37.55 -10.05
N MET A 236 -56.59 -37.93 -11.27
CA MET A 236 -57.66 -37.38 -12.11
C MET A 236 -57.18 -36.38 -13.17
N ALA A 237 -56.45 -36.89 -14.17
CA ALA A 237 -56.47 -36.30 -15.50
C ALA A 237 -56.27 -37.45 -16.51
N GLY A 238 -57.30 -37.69 -17.32
CA GLY A 238 -57.29 -38.62 -18.43
C GLY A 238 -56.43 -38.12 -19.60
N PRO A 239 -56.30 -38.92 -20.66
CA PRO A 239 -55.41 -38.64 -21.76
C PRO A 239 -56.12 -37.71 -22.75
N ASN A 240 -55.84 -36.42 -22.70
CA ASN A 240 -55.82 -35.53 -23.87
C ASN A 240 -55.50 -34.08 -23.44
N VAL A 241 -54.72 -33.43 -24.30
CA VAL A 241 -54.49 -31.97 -24.42
C VAL A 241 -53.23 -31.37 -23.77
N ASP A 242 -52.52 -30.66 -24.66
CA ASP A 242 -51.56 -29.56 -24.57
C ASP A 242 -50.15 -29.73 -23.99
N VAL A 243 -49.22 -29.80 -24.93
CA VAL A 243 -47.78 -29.54 -24.80
C VAL A 243 -47.55 -28.02 -24.80
N THR A 244 -47.78 -27.38 -23.67
CA THR A 244 -47.24 -26.03 -23.36
C THR A 244 -46.76 -25.96 -21.91
N ALA A 245 -46.12 -27.03 -21.43
CA ALA A 245 -45.35 -26.96 -20.19
C ALA A 245 -44.02 -26.22 -20.48
N PRO A 246 -43.67 -25.16 -19.73
CA PRO A 246 -42.38 -24.50 -19.90
C PRO A 246 -41.25 -25.51 -19.69
N PRO A 247 -40.15 -25.39 -20.44
CA PRO A 247 -39.09 -26.38 -20.44
C PRO A 247 -38.53 -26.54 -19.02
N ARG A 248 -38.46 -27.78 -18.52
CA ARG A 248 -37.92 -28.18 -17.20
C ARG A 248 -36.56 -27.56 -16.82
N LYS A 249 -35.82 -26.99 -17.77
CA LYS A 249 -34.56 -26.27 -17.53
C LYS A 249 -34.77 -24.96 -16.76
N GLU A 250 -35.82 -24.20 -17.07
CA GLU A 250 -36.04 -22.87 -16.46
C GLU A 250 -36.30 -22.97 -14.95
N ALA A 251 -37.05 -23.96 -14.50
CA ALA A 251 -37.32 -24.18 -13.08
C ALA A 251 -36.08 -24.65 -12.27
N ILE A 252 -35.09 -25.28 -12.92
CA ILE A 252 -33.83 -25.69 -12.28
C ILE A 252 -32.89 -24.49 -12.14
N ASP A 253 -32.86 -23.62 -13.14
CA ASP A 253 -32.04 -22.40 -13.14
C ASP A 253 -32.56 -21.36 -12.13
N GLU A 254 -33.88 -21.23 -11.96
CA GLU A 254 -34.47 -20.36 -10.93
C GLU A 254 -34.11 -20.78 -9.50
N GLY A 255 -34.12 -22.10 -9.22
CA GLY A 255 -33.77 -22.63 -7.90
C GLY A 255 -32.29 -22.43 -7.57
N ALA A 256 -31.41 -22.63 -8.55
CA ALA A 256 -29.98 -22.43 -8.37
C ALA A 256 -29.62 -20.95 -8.21
N GLN A 257 -30.26 -20.06 -8.98
CA GLN A 257 -30.05 -18.62 -8.87
C GLN A 257 -30.52 -18.09 -7.50
N ALA A 258 -31.68 -18.53 -7.01
CA ALA A 258 -32.15 -18.17 -5.67
C ALA A 258 -31.19 -18.61 -4.56
N GLN A 259 -30.54 -19.77 -4.72
CA GLN A 259 -29.52 -20.25 -3.78
C GLN A 259 -28.22 -19.43 -3.88
N ILE A 260 -27.79 -19.04 -5.08
CA ILE A 260 -26.66 -18.13 -5.31
C ILE A 260 -26.91 -16.78 -4.62
N ASP A 261 -28.10 -16.19 -4.82
CA ASP A 261 -28.46 -14.89 -4.24
C ASP A 261 -28.49 -14.96 -2.71
N ARG A 262 -29.01 -16.07 -2.15
CA ARG A 262 -29.03 -16.32 -0.71
C ARG A 262 -27.62 -16.42 -0.13
N LEU A 263 -26.73 -17.19 -0.77
CA LEU A 263 -25.35 -17.34 -0.30
C LEU A 263 -24.55 -16.04 -0.47
N THR A 264 -24.77 -15.29 -1.55
CA THR A 264 -24.16 -13.98 -1.77
C THR A 264 -24.57 -13.00 -0.69
N THR A 265 -25.87 -12.92 -0.37
CA THR A 265 -26.38 -12.09 0.72
C THR A 265 -25.80 -12.50 2.07
N LYS A 266 -25.73 -13.81 2.33
CA LYS A 266 -25.16 -14.36 3.57
C LYS A 266 -23.68 -14.01 3.71
N ARG A 267 -22.91 -14.12 2.62
CA ARG A 267 -21.49 -13.75 2.54
C ARG A 267 -21.27 -12.26 2.82
N VAL A 268 -22.01 -11.37 2.18
CA VAL A 268 -21.89 -9.92 2.40
C VAL A 268 -22.19 -9.55 3.86
N ARG A 269 -23.22 -10.14 4.46
CA ARG A 269 -23.54 -9.92 5.88
C ARG A 269 -22.43 -10.41 6.81
N LEU A 270 -21.80 -11.54 6.49
CA LEU A 270 -20.73 -12.12 7.30
C LEU A 270 -19.45 -11.27 7.23
N LEU A 271 -19.08 -10.78 6.04
CA LEU A 271 -17.95 -9.86 5.87
C LEU A 271 -18.16 -8.57 6.68
N LYS A 272 -19.34 -7.96 6.59
CA LYS A 272 -19.67 -6.77 7.39
C LYS A 272 -19.59 -7.04 8.91
N ARG A 273 -19.95 -8.25 9.36
CA ARG A 273 -19.81 -8.64 10.78
C ARG A 273 -18.33 -8.83 11.17
N ILE A 274 -17.50 -9.39 10.29
CA ILE A 274 -16.05 -9.53 10.49
C ILE A 274 -15.42 -8.14 10.63
N ASP A 275 -15.77 -7.19 9.76
CA ASP A 275 -15.26 -5.82 9.83
C ASP A 275 -15.60 -5.15 11.17
N LEU A 276 -16.86 -5.29 11.63
CA LEU A 276 -17.29 -4.78 12.94
C LEU A 276 -16.54 -5.46 14.10
N LEU A 277 -16.25 -6.75 14.00
CA LEU A 277 -15.48 -7.48 15.01
C LEU A 277 -14.02 -7.01 15.04
N ASN A 278 -13.43 -6.74 13.88
CA ASN A 278 -12.08 -6.19 13.77
C ASN A 278 -12.01 -4.77 14.34
N GLN A 279 -12.99 -3.91 14.06
CA GLN A 279 -13.09 -2.58 14.66
C GLN A 279 -13.18 -2.65 16.20
N ARG A 280 -14.03 -3.52 16.73
CA ARG A 280 -14.18 -3.72 18.18
C ARG A 280 -12.90 -4.26 18.83
N LYS A 281 -12.21 -5.18 18.15
CA LYS A 281 -10.91 -5.71 18.60
C LYS A 281 -9.86 -4.59 18.67
N SER A 282 -9.74 -3.75 17.64
CA SER A 282 -8.79 -2.64 17.64
C SER A 282 -9.04 -1.70 18.81
N ALA A 283 -10.30 -1.33 19.06
CA ALA A 283 -10.67 -0.49 20.19
C ALA A 283 -10.30 -1.13 21.55
N GLY A 284 -10.60 -2.41 21.75
CA GLY A 284 -10.24 -3.12 22.99
C GLY A 284 -8.72 -3.31 23.17
N ILE A 285 -7.96 -3.45 22.06
CA ILE A 285 -6.49 -3.49 22.09
C ILE A 285 -5.92 -2.13 22.49
N GLU A 286 -6.43 -1.03 21.93
CA GLU A 286 -6.01 0.33 22.29
C GLU A 286 -6.27 0.63 23.77
N GLU A 287 -7.44 0.24 24.30
CA GLU A 287 -7.77 0.36 25.72
C GLU A 287 -6.81 -0.46 26.60
N ALA A 288 -6.56 -1.73 26.23
CA ALA A 288 -5.60 -2.59 26.94
C ALA A 288 -4.18 -2.01 26.92
N TYR A 289 -3.72 -1.46 25.78
CA TYR A 289 -2.42 -0.79 25.68
C TYR A 289 -2.37 0.50 26.51
N GLY A 290 -3.46 1.28 26.60
CA GLY A 290 -3.54 2.45 27.48
C GLY A 290 -3.37 2.09 28.97
N ILE A 291 -3.98 0.98 29.40
CA ILE A 291 -3.83 0.43 30.76
C ILE A 291 -2.39 -0.08 30.98
N LEU A 292 -1.79 -0.70 29.96
CA LEU A 292 -0.44 -1.26 30.03
C LEU A 292 0.68 -0.22 29.82
N ASP A 293 0.47 0.93 29.20
CA ASP A 293 1.56 1.91 29.01
C ASP A 293 1.90 2.66 30.30
N THR A 294 0.90 2.91 31.15
CA THR A 294 1.08 3.64 32.43
C THR A 294 1.71 2.80 33.55
N ARG A 295 1.58 1.46 33.53
CA ARG A 295 2.18 0.55 34.54
C ARG A 295 2.80 -0.74 33.98
N GLY A 296 2.48 -1.13 32.76
CA GLY A 296 2.93 -2.38 32.16
C GLY A 296 4.44 -2.43 31.91
N ARG A 297 5.15 -1.30 31.78
CA ARG A 297 6.63 -1.32 31.76
C ARG A 297 7.21 -1.95 33.04
N GLU A 298 6.59 -1.71 34.19
CA GLU A 298 7.02 -2.27 35.47
C GLU A 298 6.63 -3.75 35.59
N THR A 299 5.44 -4.13 35.12
CA THR A 299 5.01 -5.54 35.08
C THR A 299 5.86 -6.38 34.11
N TYR A 300 6.22 -5.83 32.95
CA TYR A 300 7.16 -6.44 31.99
C TYR A 300 8.56 -6.56 32.59
N ARG A 301 9.02 -5.56 33.35
CA ARG A 301 10.29 -5.63 34.09
C ARG A 301 10.28 -6.75 35.13
N ILE A 302 9.22 -6.86 35.93
CA ILE A 302 9.06 -7.91 36.94
C ILE A 302 8.98 -9.31 36.29
N HIS A 303 8.25 -9.46 35.18
CA HIS A 303 8.16 -10.73 34.47
C HIS A 303 9.48 -11.11 33.80
N ALA A 304 10.17 -10.15 33.17
CA ALA A 304 11.50 -10.37 32.60
C ALA A 304 12.53 -10.75 33.67
N GLU A 305 12.49 -10.12 34.85
CA GLU A 305 13.32 -10.51 36.00
C GLU A 305 12.98 -11.90 36.54
N PHE A 306 11.69 -12.26 36.60
CA PHE A 306 11.25 -13.59 37.01
C PHE A 306 11.72 -14.68 36.04
N CYS A 307 11.59 -14.45 34.73
CA CYS A 307 12.08 -15.38 33.70
C CYS A 307 13.60 -15.47 33.69
N LYS A 308 14.33 -14.35 33.89
CA LYS A 308 15.79 -14.35 34.05
C LYS A 308 16.25 -15.19 35.25
N ARG A 309 15.49 -15.19 36.36
CA ARG A 309 15.83 -15.97 37.57
C ARG A 309 15.56 -17.47 37.42
N ASN A 310 14.56 -17.87 36.65
CA ASN A 310 14.12 -19.26 36.60
C ASN A 310 14.69 -20.06 35.41
N ASP A 311 14.89 -19.45 34.25
CA ASP A 311 15.26 -20.19 33.02
C ASP A 311 16.63 -19.83 32.44
N GLY A 312 17.35 -18.86 33.03
CA GLY A 312 18.71 -18.47 32.62
C GLY A 312 18.83 -17.95 31.18
N LYS A 313 17.72 -17.72 30.48
CA LYS A 313 17.67 -17.20 29.10
C LYS A 313 17.06 -15.82 29.07
N GLU A 314 17.74 -14.90 28.40
CA GLU A 314 17.28 -13.53 28.19
C GLU A 314 16.17 -13.52 27.14
N TYR A 315 14.94 -13.23 27.57
CA TYR A 315 13.79 -13.08 26.69
C TYR A 315 13.86 -11.72 25.97
N GLN A 316 14.00 -11.74 24.64
CA GLN A 316 13.89 -10.55 23.79
C GLN A 316 12.55 -10.56 23.05
N PRO A 317 11.58 -9.69 23.39
CA PRO A 317 10.38 -9.55 22.61
C PRO A 317 10.63 -8.60 21.43
N GLU A 318 10.62 -9.12 20.20
CA GLU A 318 10.34 -8.29 19.03
C GLU A 318 8.88 -7.84 19.12
N ALA A 319 8.64 -6.58 19.48
CA ALA A 319 7.32 -5.98 19.46
C ALA A 319 6.85 -5.82 18.00
N ARG A 320 6.16 -6.82 17.47
CA ARG A 320 5.38 -6.69 16.24
C ARG A 320 3.91 -6.49 16.60
N PRO A 321 3.21 -5.49 16.04
CA PRO A 321 1.77 -5.38 16.22
C PRO A 321 1.09 -6.62 15.59
N PRO A 322 0.09 -7.22 16.25
CA PRO A 322 -0.55 -8.42 15.73
C PRO A 322 -1.37 -8.08 14.48
N TYR A 323 -1.08 -8.82 13.41
CA TYR A 323 -1.74 -8.76 12.11
C TYR A 323 -3.28 -8.76 12.21
N GLY A 324 -3.91 -8.04 11.27
CA GLY A 324 -5.36 -8.03 11.07
C GLY A 324 -5.92 -9.45 10.94
N LEU A 325 -7.02 -9.72 11.65
CA LEU A 325 -7.66 -11.03 11.56
C LEU A 325 -8.53 -11.11 10.31
N MET A 326 -8.25 -12.14 9.51
CA MET A 326 -9.05 -12.62 8.38
C MET A 326 -8.99 -11.81 7.09
N GLU A 327 -7.80 -11.65 6.50
CA GLU A 327 -7.73 -11.60 5.03
C GLU A 327 -7.69 -13.05 4.52
N HIS A 328 -8.85 -13.62 4.20
CA HIS A 328 -8.93 -14.98 3.67
C HIS A 328 -8.88 -14.91 2.13
N PRO A 329 -7.74 -15.23 1.47
CA PRO A 329 -7.56 -15.06 0.03
C PRO A 329 -8.48 -15.93 -0.84
N ALA A 330 -9.12 -16.96 -0.25
CA ALA A 330 -10.02 -17.85 -0.98
C ALA A 330 -11.37 -17.23 -1.40
N PHE A 331 -11.71 -16.01 -0.95
CA PHE A 331 -13.03 -15.44 -1.19
C PHE A 331 -13.18 -14.71 -2.54
N ILE A 332 -12.17 -14.67 -3.42
CA ILE A 332 -12.26 -13.83 -4.64
C ILE A 332 -13.22 -14.42 -5.70
N ASN A 333 -13.47 -15.73 -5.67
CA ASN A 333 -14.27 -16.38 -6.72
C ASN A 333 -15.77 -16.04 -6.62
N PRO A 334 -16.43 -15.71 -7.75
CA PRO A 334 -17.88 -15.54 -7.79
C PRO A 334 -18.60 -16.86 -7.48
N ILE A 335 -19.75 -16.77 -6.80
CA ILE A 335 -20.61 -17.93 -6.53
C ILE A 335 -21.32 -18.26 -7.85
N THR A 336 -21.08 -19.47 -8.34
CA THR A 336 -21.67 -20.00 -9.57
C THR A 336 -22.43 -21.28 -9.25
N THR A 337 -23.26 -21.75 -10.18
CA THR A 337 -23.95 -23.03 -10.04
C THR A 337 -22.99 -24.21 -9.89
N ARG A 338 -21.74 -24.09 -10.37
CA ARG A 338 -20.73 -25.17 -10.37
C ARG A 338 -19.99 -25.33 -9.04
N ASN A 339 -19.82 -24.26 -8.26
CA ASN A 339 -19.11 -24.27 -6.97
C ASN A 339 -20.05 -24.05 -5.76
N LEU A 340 -21.37 -24.11 -5.98
CA LEU A 340 -22.40 -23.75 -5.00
C LEU A 340 -22.26 -24.50 -3.66
N GLN A 341 -22.01 -25.81 -3.70
CA GLN A 341 -21.85 -26.64 -2.50
C GLN A 341 -20.55 -26.35 -1.73
N GLU A 342 -19.49 -26.01 -2.45
CA GLU A 342 -18.20 -25.64 -1.86
C GLU A 342 -18.31 -24.28 -1.18
N CYS A 343 -18.88 -23.28 -1.86
CA CYS A 343 -19.18 -21.97 -1.29
C CYS A 343 -20.09 -22.05 -0.06
N GLU A 344 -21.10 -22.93 -0.07
CA GLU A 344 -21.97 -23.13 1.11
C GLU A 344 -21.19 -23.70 2.32
N ARG A 345 -20.29 -24.65 2.07
CA ARG A 345 -19.42 -25.22 3.12
C ARG A 345 -18.43 -24.18 3.66
N GLU A 346 -17.82 -23.39 2.78
CA GLU A 346 -16.90 -22.31 3.15
C GLU A 346 -17.59 -21.23 3.96
N ILE A 347 -18.77 -20.76 3.54
CA ILE A 347 -19.56 -19.79 4.30
C ILE A 347 -19.91 -20.35 5.69
N THR A 348 -20.29 -21.63 5.78
CA THR A 348 -20.59 -22.29 7.06
C THR A 348 -19.36 -22.38 7.97
N ASN A 349 -18.18 -22.69 7.42
CA ASN A 349 -16.93 -22.71 8.17
C ASN A 349 -16.53 -21.31 8.64
N LEU A 350 -16.75 -20.29 7.80
CA LEU A 350 -16.49 -18.90 8.14
C LEU A 350 -17.43 -18.43 9.26
N GLU A 351 -18.70 -18.83 9.26
CA GLU A 351 -19.63 -18.54 10.36
C GLU A 351 -19.17 -19.16 11.68
N LYS A 352 -18.71 -20.42 11.67
CA LYS A 352 -18.15 -21.07 12.86
C LYS A 352 -16.89 -20.37 13.34
N ALA A 353 -16.00 -19.99 12.41
CA ALA A 353 -14.79 -19.24 12.71
C ALA A 353 -15.09 -17.86 13.31
N PHE A 354 -16.06 -17.15 12.73
CA PHE A 354 -16.53 -15.86 13.22
C PHE A 354 -17.11 -15.98 14.62
N GLU A 355 -17.96 -16.99 14.88
CA GLU A 355 -18.57 -17.17 16.21
C GLU A 355 -17.52 -17.51 17.27
N LEU A 356 -16.52 -18.32 16.92
CA LEU A 356 -15.38 -18.59 17.81
C LEU A 356 -14.58 -17.33 18.10
N ALA A 357 -14.26 -16.52 17.07
CA ALA A 357 -13.54 -15.26 17.23
C ALA A 357 -14.33 -14.26 18.08
N ARG A 358 -15.66 -14.19 17.91
CA ARG A 358 -16.56 -13.36 18.71
C ARG A 358 -16.53 -13.77 20.19
N LYS A 359 -16.65 -15.07 20.47
CA LYS A 359 -16.56 -15.60 21.84
C LYS A 359 -15.21 -15.31 22.47
N MET A 360 -14.13 -15.46 21.71
CA MET A 360 -12.78 -15.14 22.17
C MET A 360 -12.67 -13.65 22.49
N LEU A 361 -13.19 -12.75 21.65
CA LEU A 361 -13.17 -11.30 21.93
C LEU A 361 -13.95 -10.94 23.21
N ILE A 362 -15.13 -11.52 23.43
CA ILE A 362 -15.89 -11.30 24.68
C ILE A 362 -15.12 -11.80 25.90
N TYR A 363 -14.44 -12.94 25.77
CA TYR A 363 -13.57 -13.44 26.84
C TYR A 363 -12.42 -12.46 27.12
N GLN A 364 -11.79 -11.93 26.08
CA GLN A 364 -10.73 -10.93 26.20
C GLN A 364 -11.20 -9.66 26.90
N GLU A 365 -12.37 -9.12 26.55
CA GLU A 365 -12.96 -7.96 27.22
C GLU A 365 -13.17 -8.21 28.71
N LYS A 366 -13.74 -9.36 29.08
CA LYS A 366 -13.93 -9.74 30.50
C LYS A 366 -12.61 -9.83 31.27
N VAL A 367 -11.56 -10.33 30.63
CA VAL A 367 -10.22 -10.40 31.23
C VAL A 367 -9.64 -9.00 31.40
N ILE A 368 -9.78 -8.13 30.39
CA ILE A 368 -9.34 -6.74 30.46
C ILE A 368 -10.06 -6.02 31.60
N ASP A 369 -11.38 -6.11 31.70
CA ASP A 369 -12.16 -5.49 32.79
C ASP A 369 -11.68 -5.94 34.17
N ALA A 370 -11.44 -7.24 34.34
CA ALA A 370 -10.94 -7.81 35.59
C ALA A 370 -9.54 -7.28 35.95
N PHE A 371 -8.65 -7.15 34.97
CA PHE A 371 -7.32 -6.59 35.16
C PHE A 371 -7.35 -5.09 35.42
N SER A 372 -8.18 -4.34 34.70
CA SER A 372 -8.38 -2.90 34.92
C SER A 372 -8.80 -2.62 36.36
N ALA A 373 -9.78 -3.36 36.88
CA ALA A 373 -10.21 -3.26 38.27
C ALA A 373 -9.08 -3.59 39.26
N MET A 374 -8.31 -4.64 38.98
CA MET A 374 -7.15 -5.02 39.80
C MET A 374 -6.08 -3.92 39.82
N PHE A 375 -5.75 -3.33 38.67
CA PHE A 375 -4.76 -2.25 38.58
C PHE A 375 -5.23 -0.93 39.19
N ALA A 376 -6.54 -0.68 39.19
CA ALA A 376 -7.15 0.44 39.89
C ALA A 376 -7.13 0.28 41.44
N GLY A 377 -6.60 -0.84 41.96
CA GLY A 377 -6.53 -1.09 43.41
C GLY A 377 -7.85 -1.57 44.02
N ALA A 378 -8.84 -1.89 43.19
CA ALA A 378 -10.13 -2.45 43.60
C ALA A 378 -10.29 -3.84 42.98
N PRO A 379 -9.52 -4.85 43.44
CA PRO A 379 -9.60 -6.20 42.90
C PRO A 379 -11.04 -6.71 43.04
N ASN A 380 -11.73 -6.82 41.90
CA ASN A 380 -13.10 -7.29 41.88
C ASN A 380 -13.08 -8.79 41.57
N GLU A 381 -13.10 -9.61 42.62
CA GLU A 381 -13.14 -11.07 42.50
C GLU A 381 -14.29 -11.55 41.61
N GLN A 382 -15.40 -10.80 41.57
CA GLN A 382 -16.53 -11.09 40.69
C GLN A 382 -16.15 -10.98 39.22
N LEU A 383 -15.33 -10.00 38.80
CA LEU A 383 -14.93 -9.86 37.39
C LEU A 383 -14.01 -11.00 36.94
N LEU A 384 -13.11 -11.46 37.82
CA LEU A 384 -12.28 -12.63 37.56
C LEU A 384 -13.11 -13.91 37.49
N GLN A 385 -14.07 -14.06 38.41
CA GLN A 385 -15.00 -15.18 38.42
C GLN A 385 -15.88 -15.18 37.15
N ASP A 386 -16.37 -14.03 36.72
CA ASP A 386 -17.17 -13.88 35.50
C ASP A 386 -16.36 -14.22 34.24
N ALA A 387 -15.09 -13.82 34.17
CA ALA A 387 -14.19 -14.19 33.08
C ALA A 387 -13.93 -15.71 33.07
N TYR A 388 -13.71 -16.30 34.24
CA TYR A 388 -13.51 -17.74 34.40
C TYR A 388 -14.75 -18.56 34.02
N GLU A 389 -15.93 -18.18 34.52
CA GLU A 389 -17.19 -18.85 34.20
C GLU A 389 -17.50 -18.74 32.71
N TYR A 390 -17.21 -17.60 32.09
CA TYR A 390 -17.32 -17.44 30.65
C TYR A 390 -16.37 -18.39 29.90
N ALA A 391 -15.09 -18.44 30.30
CA ALA A 391 -14.11 -19.35 29.70
C ALA A 391 -14.53 -20.82 29.80
N ARG A 392 -15.04 -21.23 30.97
CA ARG A 392 -15.56 -22.58 31.22
C ARG A 392 -16.79 -22.88 30.37
N LYS A 393 -17.77 -21.96 30.34
CA LYS A 393 -19.01 -22.12 29.58
C LYS A 393 -18.77 -22.23 28.08
N GLU A 394 -17.84 -21.46 27.55
CA GLU A 394 -17.50 -21.47 26.12
C GLU A 394 -16.45 -22.53 25.74
N GLY A 395 -15.97 -23.31 26.71
CA GLY A 395 -15.02 -24.41 26.49
C GLY A 395 -13.57 -23.96 26.26
N PHE A 396 -13.24 -22.70 26.56
CA PHE A 396 -11.86 -22.20 26.54
C PHE A 396 -11.02 -22.73 27.71
N TYR A 397 -11.67 -23.18 28.78
CA TYR A 397 -11.02 -23.78 29.94
C TYR A 397 -11.66 -25.12 30.31
N THR A 398 -10.84 -26.17 30.34
CA THR A 398 -11.26 -27.55 30.66
C THR A 398 -10.70 -28.06 32.00
N GLY A 399 -10.03 -27.20 32.76
CA GLY A 399 -9.45 -27.57 34.05
C GLY A 399 -10.52 -27.98 35.07
N LYS A 400 -10.11 -28.77 36.07
CA LYS A 400 -10.98 -29.21 37.18
C LYS A 400 -11.56 -27.98 37.89
N GLU A 401 -12.80 -28.10 38.37
CA GLU A 401 -13.45 -27.05 39.16
C GLU A 401 -12.51 -26.53 40.24
N LEU A 402 -12.41 -25.20 40.34
CA LEU A 402 -11.81 -24.51 41.47
C LEU A 402 -12.61 -24.88 42.72
N LYS A 403 -12.27 -26.01 43.33
CA LYS A 403 -12.78 -26.37 44.64
C LYS A 403 -12.15 -25.39 45.61
N ALA A 404 -12.94 -24.46 46.12
CA ALA A 404 -12.59 -23.61 47.23
C ALA A 404 -12.13 -24.51 48.40
N LYS A 405 -10.82 -24.71 48.53
CA LYS A 405 -10.21 -25.04 49.81
C LYS A 405 -9.85 -23.70 50.43
N ASN A 406 -10.32 -23.53 51.66
CA ASN A 406 -10.64 -22.25 52.31
C ASN A 406 -9.55 -21.17 52.42
N ASP A 407 -8.34 -21.29 51.87
CA ASP A 407 -7.25 -20.40 52.31
C ASP A 407 -6.58 -19.52 51.24
N ASP A 408 -6.88 -19.60 49.94
CA ASP A 408 -6.37 -18.58 49.00
C ASP A 408 -7.10 -18.53 47.64
N ILE A 409 -8.40 -18.23 47.65
CA ILE A 409 -9.16 -17.98 46.41
C ILE A 409 -8.54 -16.81 45.63
N GLY A 410 -8.13 -15.74 46.33
CA GLY A 410 -7.50 -14.58 45.71
C GLY A 410 -6.14 -14.87 45.07
N GLY A 411 -5.30 -15.71 45.66
CA GLY A 411 -4.02 -16.14 45.08
C GLY A 411 -4.21 -17.12 43.92
N THR A 412 -5.20 -18.01 44.00
CA THR A 412 -5.54 -18.92 42.91
C THR A 412 -6.10 -18.14 41.70
N LEU A 413 -7.00 -17.18 41.94
CA LEU A 413 -7.52 -16.30 40.89
C LEU A 413 -6.47 -15.32 40.34
N ARG A 414 -5.49 -14.88 41.15
CA ARG A 414 -4.34 -14.08 40.66
C ARG A 414 -3.39 -14.90 39.80
N ASN A 415 -3.04 -16.12 40.21
CA ASN A 415 -2.22 -17.03 39.40
C ASN A 415 -2.95 -17.45 38.13
N LEU A 416 -4.27 -17.65 38.20
CA LEU A 416 -5.11 -17.90 37.04
C LEU A 416 -5.14 -16.67 36.13
N GLY A 417 -5.36 -15.47 36.68
CA GLY A 417 -5.29 -14.22 35.93
C GLY A 417 -3.95 -14.07 35.20
N LEU A 418 -2.84 -14.30 35.90
CA LEU A 418 -1.49 -14.28 35.31
C LEU A 418 -1.34 -15.30 34.18
N HIS A 419 -1.80 -16.55 34.39
CA HIS A 419 -1.79 -17.59 33.36
C HIS A 419 -2.70 -17.26 32.18
N LEU A 420 -3.86 -16.65 32.42
CA LEU A 420 -4.80 -16.23 31.38
C LEU A 420 -4.27 -15.03 30.59
N GLY A 421 -3.56 -14.11 31.24
CA GLY A 421 -2.86 -12.99 30.59
C GLY A 421 -1.64 -13.45 29.76
N ILE A 422 -0.86 -14.40 30.28
CA ILE A 422 0.24 -15.02 29.54
C ILE A 422 -0.30 -15.86 28.36
N TRP A 423 -1.38 -16.62 28.58
CA TRP A 423 -2.05 -17.37 27.52
C TRP A 423 -2.69 -16.44 26.49
N TYR A 424 -3.28 -15.31 26.89
CA TYR A 424 -3.76 -14.26 25.99
C TYR A 424 -2.63 -13.74 25.09
N PHE A 425 -1.48 -13.42 25.66
CA PHE A 425 -0.34 -12.91 24.91
C PHE A 425 0.21 -13.96 23.93
N MET A 426 0.32 -15.22 24.35
CA MET A 426 0.80 -16.32 23.50
C MET A 426 -0.21 -16.82 22.47
N SER A 427 -1.52 -16.74 22.75
CA SER A 427 -2.58 -17.19 21.84
C SER A 427 -2.88 -16.17 20.76
N VAL A 428 -2.84 -14.87 21.05
CA VAL A 428 -2.96 -13.81 20.03
C VAL A 428 -1.81 -13.91 19.01
N SER A 429 -0.63 -14.30 19.47
CA SER A 429 0.57 -14.44 18.63
C SER A 429 0.58 -15.74 17.82
N SER A 430 0.32 -16.89 18.44
CA SER A 430 0.39 -18.19 17.74
C SER A 430 -0.86 -18.57 16.93
N TRP A 431 -2.03 -18.01 17.23
CA TRP A 431 -3.26 -18.31 16.49
C TRP A 431 -3.27 -17.70 15.08
N ALA A 432 -2.63 -16.54 14.89
CA ALA A 432 -2.42 -15.93 13.58
C ALA A 432 -1.56 -16.80 12.66
N ASP A 433 -0.60 -17.52 13.23
CA ASP A 433 0.34 -18.37 12.48
C ASP A 433 -0.22 -19.76 12.18
N SER A 434 -0.88 -20.42 13.15
CA SER A 434 -1.32 -21.81 13.00
C SER A 434 -2.47 -22.00 12.01
N ARG A 435 -3.37 -21.01 11.82
CA ARG A 435 -4.49 -21.13 10.88
C ARG A 435 -4.11 -20.80 9.44
N ASN A 436 -3.16 -19.87 9.25
CA ASN A 436 -2.55 -19.63 7.96
C ASN A 436 -1.87 -20.89 7.40
N TYR A 437 -1.35 -21.75 8.28
CA TYR A 437 -0.76 -23.03 7.91
C TYR A 437 -1.81 -24.09 7.51
N GLU A 438 -2.88 -24.27 8.29
CA GLU A 438 -3.94 -25.25 8.01
C GLU A 438 -4.76 -24.93 6.74
N CYS A 439 -5.10 -23.66 6.51
CA CYS A 439 -5.76 -23.23 5.28
C CYS A 439 -4.89 -23.46 4.03
N ARG A 440 -3.56 -23.28 4.14
CA ARG A 440 -2.61 -23.60 3.06
C ARG A 440 -2.48 -25.11 2.81
N ARG A 441 -2.46 -25.92 3.89
CA ARG A 441 -2.41 -27.38 3.77
C ARG A 441 -3.65 -27.94 3.06
N LEU A 442 -4.84 -27.43 3.37
CA LEU A 442 -6.08 -27.83 2.73
C LEU A 442 -6.16 -27.37 1.26
N ALA A 443 -5.71 -26.15 0.94
CA ALA A 443 -5.65 -25.67 -0.44
C ALA A 443 -4.67 -26.49 -1.32
N LEU A 444 -3.51 -26.88 -0.77
CA LEU A 444 -2.53 -27.72 -1.45
C LEU A 444 -2.99 -29.18 -1.61
N ALA A 445 -3.78 -29.71 -0.66
CA ALA A 445 -4.35 -31.05 -0.75
C ALA A 445 -5.40 -31.16 -1.88
N THR A 446 -6.17 -30.10 -2.13
CA THR A 446 -7.17 -30.05 -3.20
C THR A 446 -6.53 -29.89 -4.59
N ALA A 447 -5.37 -29.23 -4.68
CA ALA A 447 -4.65 -29.01 -5.95
C ALA A 447 -3.97 -30.27 -6.52
N ASN A 448 -3.66 -31.27 -5.69
CA ASN A 448 -2.94 -32.49 -6.10
C ASN A 448 -3.83 -33.61 -6.68
N GLY A 449 -5.14 -33.37 -6.81
CA GLY A 449 -6.06 -34.29 -7.49
C GLY A 449 -5.95 -34.19 -9.01
N LYS A 450 -5.13 -35.06 -9.61
CA LYS A 450 -4.93 -35.23 -11.07
C LYS A 450 -6.22 -35.06 -11.90
N ALA A 451 -6.41 -33.88 -12.47
CA ALA A 451 -7.39 -33.62 -13.52
C ALA A 451 -6.67 -33.08 -14.75
N ARG A 452 -6.99 -33.65 -15.91
CA ARG A 452 -6.45 -33.25 -17.22
C ARG A 452 -6.62 -31.74 -17.47
N PRO A 453 -5.68 -31.08 -18.16
CA PRO A 453 -5.73 -29.64 -18.40
C PRO A 453 -6.98 -29.30 -19.22
N ARG A 454 -7.77 -28.33 -18.74
CA ARG A 454 -9.01 -27.88 -19.36
C ARG A 454 -8.79 -26.53 -20.07
N PRO A 455 -9.57 -26.18 -21.11
CA PRO A 455 -9.27 -25.07 -22.02
C PRO A 455 -9.55 -23.65 -21.48
N HIS A 456 -9.60 -23.44 -20.15
CA HIS A 456 -9.96 -22.15 -19.53
C HIS A 456 -8.97 -21.67 -18.46
N GLU A 457 -7.72 -22.15 -18.49
CA GLU A 457 -6.65 -21.75 -17.55
C GLU A 457 -5.97 -20.39 -17.87
N GLU A 458 -6.34 -19.74 -18.97
CA GLU A 458 -5.72 -18.48 -19.43
C GLU A 458 -5.67 -17.33 -18.39
N PRO A 459 -6.71 -17.02 -17.59
CA PRO A 459 -6.65 -15.86 -16.69
C PRO A 459 -5.67 -16.03 -15.50
N ILE A 460 -5.37 -17.27 -15.10
CA ILE A 460 -4.42 -17.54 -14.00
C ILE A 460 -2.98 -17.38 -14.49
N VAL A 461 -2.72 -17.74 -15.75
CA VAL A 461 -1.41 -17.61 -16.38
C VAL A 461 -1.06 -16.13 -16.61
N GLU A 462 -2.03 -15.31 -17.03
CA GLU A 462 -1.82 -13.87 -17.20
C GLU A 462 -1.53 -13.14 -15.87
N GLU A 463 -2.24 -13.47 -14.78
CA GLU A 463 -1.99 -12.87 -13.46
C GLU A 463 -0.61 -13.26 -12.92
N ALA A 464 -0.23 -14.53 -13.06
CA ALA A 464 1.08 -15.02 -12.65
C ALA A 464 2.20 -14.30 -13.43
N GLN A 465 2.05 -14.14 -14.74
CA GLN A 465 3.02 -13.41 -15.56
C GLN A 465 3.12 -11.94 -15.14
N ALA A 466 2.00 -11.26 -14.89
CA ALA A 466 2.01 -9.88 -14.43
C ALA A 466 2.69 -9.72 -13.04
N ARG A 467 2.56 -10.70 -12.15
CA ARG A 467 3.32 -10.74 -10.88
C ARG A 467 4.81 -10.93 -11.13
N ILE A 468 5.19 -11.86 -12.00
CA ILE A 468 6.60 -12.12 -12.37
C ILE A 468 7.24 -10.86 -12.95
N ASP A 469 6.56 -10.14 -13.84
CA ASP A 469 7.06 -8.92 -14.46
C ASP A 469 7.27 -7.80 -13.43
N ARG A 470 6.31 -7.64 -12.49
CA ARG A 470 6.44 -6.68 -11.37
C ARG A 470 7.61 -7.03 -10.47
N LEU A 471 7.79 -8.30 -10.13
CA LEU A 471 8.92 -8.73 -9.31
C LEU A 471 10.26 -8.50 -10.01
N THR A 472 10.35 -8.82 -11.28
CA THR A 472 11.53 -8.58 -12.10
C THR A 472 11.87 -7.09 -12.10
N THR A 473 10.87 -6.23 -12.29
CA THR A 473 11.06 -4.77 -12.25
C THR A 473 11.57 -4.30 -10.90
N LYS A 474 10.97 -4.75 -9.79
CA LYS A 474 11.40 -4.36 -8.44
C LYS A 474 12.81 -4.86 -8.10
N ARG A 475 13.18 -6.06 -8.53
CA ARG A 475 14.55 -6.57 -8.36
C ARG A 475 15.57 -5.69 -9.08
N THR A 476 15.30 -5.34 -10.34
CA THR A 476 16.17 -4.43 -11.11
C THR A 476 16.27 -3.06 -10.44
N GLN A 477 15.17 -2.53 -9.90
CA GLN A 477 15.17 -1.27 -9.15
C GLN A 477 16.04 -1.35 -7.89
N LEU A 478 15.98 -2.44 -7.13
CA LEU A 478 16.81 -2.63 -5.94
C LEU A 478 18.30 -2.72 -6.31
N LEU A 479 18.65 -3.46 -7.36
CA LEU A 479 20.04 -3.57 -7.84
C LEU A 479 20.59 -2.18 -8.23
N ASN A 480 19.84 -1.41 -9.02
CA ASN A 480 20.24 -0.04 -9.38
C ASN A 480 20.41 0.86 -8.14
N ARG A 481 19.56 0.71 -7.12
CA ARG A 481 19.67 1.47 -5.87
C ARG A 481 20.91 1.08 -5.06
N VAL A 482 21.27 -0.21 -5.05
CA VAL A 482 22.53 -0.70 -4.43
C VAL A 482 23.74 -0.10 -5.13
N ASP A 483 23.75 -0.06 -6.47
CA ASP A 483 24.82 0.56 -7.25
C ASP A 483 24.97 2.05 -6.96
N LEU A 484 23.86 2.79 -6.92
CA LEU A 484 23.88 4.22 -6.59
C LEU A 484 24.40 4.47 -5.15
N LEU A 485 24.04 3.60 -4.20
CA LEU A 485 24.53 3.72 -2.83
C LEU A 485 26.02 3.38 -2.72
N ASN A 486 26.51 2.39 -3.48
CA ASN A 486 27.93 2.10 -3.61
C ASN A 486 28.72 3.29 -4.16
N GLU A 487 28.24 3.92 -5.22
CA GLU A 487 28.90 5.08 -5.83
C GLU A 487 28.92 6.28 -4.87
N ARG A 488 27.82 6.50 -4.14
CA ARG A 488 27.74 7.52 -3.08
C ARG A 488 28.75 7.27 -1.96
N LYS A 489 28.82 6.04 -1.45
CA LYS A 489 29.78 5.65 -0.40
C LYS A 489 31.23 5.81 -0.88
N ARG A 490 31.53 5.42 -2.12
CA ARG A 490 32.85 5.63 -2.73
C ARG A 490 33.20 7.12 -2.79
N SER A 491 32.30 7.95 -3.30
CA SER A 491 32.51 9.41 -3.42
C SER A 491 32.74 10.06 -2.06
N LEU A 492 31.95 9.65 -1.05
CA LEU A 492 32.09 10.10 0.31
C LEU A 492 33.50 9.83 0.86
N LEU A 493 34.00 8.60 0.68
CA LEU A 493 35.32 8.21 1.12
C LEU A 493 36.42 9.00 0.41
N GLU A 494 36.34 9.11 -0.91
CA GLU A 494 37.29 9.90 -1.70
C GLU A 494 37.34 11.36 -1.21
N SER A 495 36.17 11.95 -0.89
CA SER A 495 36.09 13.32 -0.34
C SER A 495 36.72 13.47 1.05
N PHE A 496 36.48 12.49 1.93
CA PHE A 496 37.00 12.47 3.29
C PHE A 496 38.52 12.35 3.28
N TYR A 497 39.07 11.46 2.45
CA TYR A 497 40.52 11.32 2.30
C TYR A 497 41.19 12.55 1.73
N LEU A 498 40.54 13.24 0.79
CA LEU A 498 41.09 14.48 0.25
C LEU A 498 41.22 15.53 1.36
N HIS A 499 40.22 15.64 2.23
CA HIS A 499 40.25 16.57 3.37
C HIS A 499 41.28 16.14 4.42
N TYR A 500 41.26 14.88 4.82
CA TYR A 500 42.14 14.34 5.86
C TYR A 500 43.62 14.45 5.46
N ASN A 501 43.98 14.10 4.22
CA ASN A 501 45.37 14.23 3.73
C ASN A 501 45.85 15.68 3.66
N ILE A 502 44.95 16.65 3.41
CA ILE A 502 45.33 18.08 3.39
C ILE A 502 45.62 18.56 4.82
N GLU A 503 44.84 18.13 5.80
CA GLU A 503 45.06 18.50 7.20
C GLU A 503 46.28 17.79 7.79
N GLU A 504 46.47 16.50 7.53
CA GLU A 504 47.69 15.79 7.93
C GLU A 504 48.94 16.40 7.31
N ARG A 505 48.92 16.85 6.06
CA ARG A 505 50.07 17.55 5.46
C ARG A 505 50.38 18.88 6.16
N LYS A 506 49.36 19.67 6.49
CA LYS A 506 49.54 20.92 7.26
C LYS A 506 50.12 20.65 8.65
N ASN A 507 49.69 19.57 9.29
CA ASN A 507 50.21 19.17 10.60
C ASN A 507 51.59 18.52 10.51
N ALA A 508 51.86 17.77 9.43
CA ALA A 508 53.14 17.14 9.15
C ALA A 508 54.23 18.18 8.83
N ASP A 509 53.93 19.27 8.14
CA ASP A 509 54.87 20.39 7.96
C ASP A 509 55.25 21.03 9.30
N THR A 510 54.33 21.02 10.27
CA THR A 510 54.57 21.50 11.64
C THR A 510 55.43 20.49 12.42
N PHE A 511 55.23 19.19 12.22
CA PHE A 511 55.99 18.12 12.89
C PHE A 511 57.36 17.83 12.25
N ALA A 512 57.51 18.02 10.94
CA ALA A 512 58.75 17.87 10.20
C ALA A 512 59.80 18.91 10.63
N SER A 513 59.36 20.06 11.17
CA SER A 513 60.26 21.04 11.80
C SER A 513 60.87 20.56 13.14
N LEU A 514 60.32 19.49 13.73
CA LEU A 514 60.74 18.94 15.03
C LEU A 514 61.54 17.63 14.91
N LEU A 515 61.63 17.04 13.72
CA LEU A 515 62.37 15.79 13.50
C LEU A 515 63.65 16.05 12.67
N PRO A 516 64.81 15.51 13.08
CA PRO A 516 66.05 15.64 12.33
C PRO A 516 65.92 14.96 10.96
N GLU A 517 66.43 15.63 9.92
CA GLU A 517 66.32 15.29 8.50
C GLU A 517 66.79 13.85 8.18
N THR A 518 65.91 12.87 8.30
CA THR A 518 66.07 11.59 7.60
C THR A 518 65.20 11.62 6.35
N PRO A 519 65.78 11.62 5.14
CA PRO A 519 65.02 11.67 3.90
C PRO A 519 64.17 10.41 3.77
N ILE A 520 62.86 10.55 3.98
CA ILE A 520 61.89 9.50 3.65
C ILE A 520 61.82 9.46 2.12
N PRO A 521 62.12 8.33 1.46
CA PRO A 521 62.12 8.26 0.01
C PRO A 521 60.73 8.65 -0.56
N GLU A 522 60.68 9.69 -1.39
CA GLU A 522 59.46 10.31 -1.96
C GLU A 522 58.53 9.33 -2.70
N ASN A 523 58.99 8.11 -3.00
CA ASN A 523 58.23 7.09 -3.72
C ASN A 523 57.50 6.06 -2.85
N THR A 524 57.64 6.09 -1.51
CA THR A 524 56.99 5.06 -0.65
C THR A 524 55.62 5.47 -0.12
N ILE A 525 55.24 6.76 -0.22
CA ILE A 525 53.86 7.23 0.03
C ILE A 525 53.06 7.15 -1.27
N ALA A 526 53.17 6.04 -1.98
CA ALA A 526 52.25 5.71 -3.05
C ALA A 526 50.89 5.48 -2.38
N ARG A 527 50.03 6.50 -2.46
CA ARG A 527 48.62 6.53 -2.08
C ARG A 527 47.96 5.17 -2.35
N GLN A 528 47.97 4.26 -1.39
CA GLN A 528 47.13 3.09 -1.54
C GLN A 528 45.70 3.61 -1.35
N PRO A 529 44.84 3.53 -2.39
CA PRO A 529 43.44 3.86 -2.20
C PRO A 529 42.93 2.95 -1.09
N PHE A 530 42.29 3.53 -0.09
CA PHE A 530 41.69 2.74 0.98
C PHE A 530 40.76 1.70 0.35
N PRO A 531 40.75 0.46 0.87
CA PRO A 531 39.92 -0.59 0.31
C PRO A 531 38.44 -0.23 0.49
N PHE A 532 37.84 0.37 -0.55
CA PHE A 532 36.40 0.48 -0.64
C PHE A 532 35.83 -0.93 -0.83
N LEU A 533 35.12 -1.42 0.18
CA LEU A 533 34.37 -2.68 0.08
C LEU A 533 32.96 -2.37 -0.42
N PRO A 534 32.65 -2.62 -1.72
CA PRO A 534 31.31 -2.41 -2.22
C PRO A 534 30.32 -3.35 -1.55
N MET A 535 29.11 -2.86 -1.30
CA MET A 535 27.97 -3.71 -0.96
C MET A 535 27.74 -4.70 -2.10
N THR A 536 27.64 -5.97 -1.75
CA THR A 536 27.35 -7.03 -2.70
C THR A 536 25.90 -6.95 -3.15
N HIS A 537 25.66 -7.16 -4.44
CA HIS A 537 24.31 -7.29 -4.96
C HIS A 537 23.60 -8.47 -4.30
N PRO A 538 22.30 -8.34 -3.96
CA PRO A 538 21.50 -9.45 -3.50
C PRO A 538 21.55 -10.65 -4.46
N PRO A 539 21.91 -11.86 -3.99
CA PRO A 539 21.91 -13.06 -4.81
C PRO A 539 20.49 -13.58 -5.01
N PHE A 540 19.71 -12.90 -5.86
CA PHE A 540 18.33 -13.29 -6.15
C PHE A 540 18.23 -14.68 -6.81
N THR A 541 17.24 -15.48 -6.38
CA THR A 541 16.88 -16.70 -7.10
C THR A 541 16.46 -16.39 -8.53
N THR A 542 17.16 -16.93 -9.53
CA THR A 542 16.87 -16.73 -10.96
C THR A 542 16.80 -18.07 -11.69
N PRO A 543 15.89 -18.23 -12.68
CA PRO A 543 14.86 -17.29 -13.11
C PRO A 543 13.64 -17.25 -12.15
N ILE A 544 12.85 -16.17 -12.24
CA ILE A 544 11.53 -16.13 -11.60
C ILE A 544 10.56 -16.95 -12.45
N THR A 545 9.90 -17.93 -11.85
CA THR A 545 8.93 -18.82 -12.47
C THR A 545 7.60 -18.76 -11.73
N ALA A 546 6.54 -19.29 -12.35
CA ALA A 546 5.22 -19.39 -11.72
C ALA A 546 5.23 -20.21 -10.42
N ASP A 547 6.20 -21.13 -10.27
CA ASP A 547 6.30 -21.98 -9.08
C ASP A 547 7.06 -21.32 -7.93
N ASN A 548 7.93 -20.33 -8.21
CA ASN A 548 8.82 -19.74 -7.21
C ASN A 548 8.56 -18.25 -6.93
N PHE A 549 7.61 -17.58 -7.60
CA PHE A 549 7.43 -16.12 -7.45
C PHE A 549 7.12 -15.69 -6.02
N GLN A 550 6.41 -16.50 -5.23
CA GLN A 550 6.14 -16.20 -3.81
C GLN A 550 7.40 -16.26 -2.94
N HIS A 551 8.33 -17.16 -3.25
CA HIS A 551 9.63 -17.20 -2.59
C HIS A 551 10.44 -15.96 -2.98
N CYS A 552 10.43 -15.62 -4.27
CA CYS A 552 11.09 -14.43 -4.82
C CYS A 552 10.56 -13.11 -4.19
N GLU A 553 9.26 -13.03 -3.87
CA GLU A 553 8.64 -11.91 -3.14
C GLU A 553 9.25 -11.74 -1.75
N LYS A 554 9.41 -12.84 -1.01
CA LYS A 554 10.01 -12.82 0.34
C LYS A 554 11.49 -12.48 0.30
N GLU A 555 12.24 -13.01 -0.67
CA GLU A 555 13.64 -12.62 -0.89
C GLU A 555 13.74 -11.12 -1.15
N LEU A 556 12.91 -10.58 -2.05
CA LEU A 556 12.89 -9.14 -2.34
C LEU A 556 12.59 -8.32 -1.09
N GLN A 557 11.61 -8.72 -0.28
CA GLN A 557 11.29 -8.04 0.97
C GLN A 557 12.45 -8.08 1.97
N LEU A 558 13.14 -9.22 2.10
CA LEU A 558 14.32 -9.36 2.95
C LEU A 558 15.44 -8.40 2.51
N TYR A 559 15.73 -8.36 1.21
CA TYR A 559 16.80 -7.53 0.66
C TYR A 559 16.47 -6.03 0.68
N GLU A 560 15.20 -5.65 0.50
CA GLU A 560 14.76 -4.25 0.75
C GLU A 560 14.98 -3.85 2.22
N GLY A 561 14.75 -4.77 3.16
CA GLY A 561 15.07 -4.56 4.58
C GLY A 561 16.56 -4.38 4.84
N GLN A 562 17.41 -5.21 4.23
CA GLN A 562 18.87 -5.07 4.31
C GLN A 562 19.34 -3.75 3.70
N PHE A 563 18.82 -3.38 2.52
CA PHE A 563 19.15 -2.12 1.87
C PHE A 563 18.74 -0.90 2.72
N ALA A 564 17.61 -0.97 3.41
CA ALA A 564 17.21 0.08 4.35
C ALA A 564 18.23 0.24 5.49
N GLY A 565 18.79 -0.86 6.01
CA GLY A 565 19.91 -0.85 6.96
C GLY A 565 21.14 -0.16 6.37
N TRP A 566 21.61 -0.61 5.21
CA TRP A 566 22.78 -0.02 4.54
C TRP A 566 22.62 1.48 4.25
N ARG A 567 21.42 1.93 3.90
CA ARG A 567 21.13 3.35 3.69
C ARG A 567 21.29 4.13 4.99
N LYS A 568 20.81 3.60 6.12
CA LYS A 568 20.99 4.24 7.43
C LYS A 568 22.46 4.30 7.83
N ASP A 569 23.19 3.22 7.64
CA ASP A 569 24.63 3.15 7.90
C ASP A 569 25.39 4.18 7.06
N THR A 570 25.05 4.30 5.77
CA THR A 570 25.66 5.29 4.87
C THR A 570 25.36 6.72 5.34
N VAL A 571 24.11 7.05 5.68
CA VAL A 571 23.74 8.38 6.20
C VAL A 571 24.46 8.69 7.52
N TYR A 572 24.64 7.68 8.38
CA TYR A 572 25.41 7.84 9.60
C TYR A 572 26.88 8.17 9.30
N GLN A 573 27.52 7.40 8.41
CA GLN A 573 28.90 7.63 7.99
C GLN A 573 29.09 9.03 7.38
N GLU A 574 28.12 9.51 6.60
CA GLU A 574 28.13 10.87 6.06
C GLU A 574 28.14 11.92 7.15
N LYS A 575 27.26 11.79 8.15
CA LYS A 575 27.20 12.72 9.29
C LYS A 575 28.49 12.69 10.11
N VAL A 576 29.06 11.50 10.32
CA VAL A 576 30.35 11.35 11.01
C VAL A 576 31.46 12.07 10.24
N ILE A 577 31.55 11.83 8.93
CA ILE A 577 32.56 12.47 8.06
C ILE A 577 32.38 13.98 8.03
N GLU A 578 31.15 14.48 7.93
CA GLU A 578 30.87 15.91 7.94
C GLU A 578 31.23 16.57 9.29
N ALA A 579 30.90 15.90 10.40
CA ALA A 579 31.23 16.34 11.75
C ALA A 579 32.74 16.38 12.00
N LEU A 580 33.50 15.42 11.45
CA LEU A 580 34.94 15.32 11.65
C LEU A 580 35.78 16.13 10.64
N SER A 581 35.24 16.45 9.47
CA SER A 581 35.92 17.25 8.43
C SER A 581 35.74 18.76 8.59
N GLY A 582 34.73 19.20 9.35
CA GLY A 582 34.53 20.60 9.69
C GLY A 582 35.50 21.08 10.78
N LYS A 583 35.91 22.36 10.72
CA LYS A 583 36.64 23.03 11.81
C LYS A 583 35.78 23.08 13.07
N ASP A 584 35.96 22.12 13.98
CA ASP A 584 35.32 22.04 15.31
C ASP A 584 33.87 22.57 15.35
N ASP A 585 33.06 22.15 14.38
CA ASP A 585 31.65 22.52 14.31
C ASP A 585 30.89 21.68 15.34
N GLU A 586 30.75 22.23 16.55
CA GLU A 586 30.11 21.59 17.68
C GLU A 586 28.70 21.10 17.36
N GLN A 587 27.95 21.83 16.51
CA GLN A 587 26.59 21.44 16.16
C GLN A 587 26.59 20.17 15.31
N LYS A 588 27.46 20.09 14.29
CA LYS A 588 27.55 18.89 13.44
C LYS A 588 27.98 17.64 14.22
N ILE A 589 28.89 17.82 15.18
CA ILE A 589 29.33 16.74 16.08
C ILE A 589 28.16 16.24 16.94
N LYS A 590 27.35 17.16 17.50
CA LYS A 590 26.15 16.79 18.26
C LYS A 590 25.10 16.13 17.38
N ASP A 591 24.85 16.65 16.18
CA ASP A 591 23.86 16.09 15.24
C ASP A 591 24.21 14.67 14.81
N ALA A 592 25.50 14.39 14.55
CA ALA A 592 25.96 13.05 14.23
C ALA A 592 25.77 12.08 15.42
N TYR A 593 26.04 12.53 16.65
CA TYR A 593 25.83 11.75 17.86
C TYR A 593 24.35 11.51 18.18
N ASP A 594 23.51 12.53 18.05
CA ASP A 594 22.07 12.39 18.25
C ASP A 594 21.45 11.44 17.22
N PHE A 595 21.93 11.49 15.97
CA PHE A 595 21.56 10.52 14.95
C PHE A 595 21.98 9.10 15.36
N ALA A 596 23.23 8.91 15.82
CA ALA A 596 23.73 7.62 16.28
C ALA A 596 22.89 7.04 17.44
N ARG A 597 22.51 7.89 18.40
CA ARG A 597 21.66 7.51 19.54
C ARG A 597 20.25 7.15 19.09
N LYS A 598 19.64 7.98 18.24
CA LYS A 598 18.27 7.78 17.75
C LYS A 598 18.12 6.50 16.95
N GLU A 599 19.07 6.22 16.05
CA GLU A 599 19.03 5.04 15.18
C GLU A 599 19.63 3.78 15.86
N GLY A 600 20.14 3.90 17.09
CA GLY A 600 20.59 2.78 17.90
C GLY A 600 22.02 2.30 17.61
N PHE A 601 22.81 3.08 16.87
CA PHE A 601 24.26 2.88 16.69
C PHE A 601 25.02 3.06 18.02
N TYR A 602 24.54 3.96 18.88
CA TYR A 602 25.07 4.16 20.23
C TYR A 602 24.09 3.73 21.31
N LYS A 603 24.50 2.82 22.19
CA LYS A 603 23.71 2.29 23.32
C LYS A 603 24.38 2.50 24.69
N GLY A 604 25.46 3.29 24.73
CA GLY A 604 26.24 3.54 25.96
C GLY A 604 25.61 4.58 26.88
N ARG A 605 26.36 4.97 27.93
CA ARG A 605 26.00 6.10 28.81
C ARG A 605 25.95 7.40 28.02
N GLU A 606 25.09 8.34 28.39
CA GLU A 606 25.04 9.63 27.70
C GLU A 606 26.40 10.35 27.77
N LEU A 607 26.97 10.66 26.60
CA LEU A 607 28.22 11.41 26.48
C LEU A 607 27.91 12.89 26.63
N THR A 608 28.44 13.50 27.69
CA THR A 608 28.12 14.88 28.06
C THR A 608 29.12 15.90 27.55
N SER A 609 30.34 15.46 27.21
CA SER A 609 31.39 16.35 26.72
C SER A 609 31.62 16.21 25.22
N LEU A 610 31.91 17.33 24.55
CA LEU A 610 32.22 17.32 23.12
C LEU A 610 33.43 16.44 22.79
N ALA A 611 34.41 16.39 23.70
CA ALA A 611 35.60 15.54 23.55
C ALA A 611 35.24 14.04 23.57
N GLU A 612 34.38 13.59 24.48
CA GLU A 612 33.90 12.20 24.51
C GLU A 612 33.09 11.86 23.25
N ILE A 613 32.23 12.77 22.79
CA ILE A 613 31.45 12.57 21.56
C ILE A 613 32.39 12.46 20.36
N LYS A 614 33.35 13.37 20.22
CA LYS A 614 34.32 13.36 19.12
C LYS A 614 35.17 12.09 19.14
N GLN A 615 35.60 11.64 20.31
CA GLN A 615 36.33 10.38 20.47
C GLN A 615 35.49 9.17 20.06
N PHE A 616 34.20 9.13 20.44
CA PHE A 616 33.27 8.09 20.00
C PHE A 616 33.10 8.09 18.47
N LEU A 617 32.81 9.24 17.86
CA LEU A 617 32.63 9.34 16.40
C LEU A 617 33.91 8.97 15.64
N MET A 618 35.09 9.34 16.16
CA MET A 618 36.38 8.90 15.57
C MET A 618 36.56 7.39 15.66
N ALA A 619 36.18 6.76 16.77
CA ALA A 619 36.27 5.30 16.93
C ALA A 619 35.30 4.54 16.01
N GLU A 620 34.09 5.06 15.79
CA GLU A 620 33.15 4.48 14.83
C GLU A 620 33.61 4.70 13.38
N CYS A 621 34.18 5.87 13.08
CA CYS A 621 34.80 6.14 11.78
C CYS A 621 35.86 5.09 11.44
N THR A 622 36.71 4.70 12.40
CA THR A 622 37.78 3.71 12.16
C THR A 622 37.34 2.25 12.24
N ARG A 623 36.11 1.95 12.68
CA ARG A 623 35.62 0.57 12.85
C ARG A 623 35.13 -0.05 11.54
N ASP A 624 34.60 0.79 10.65
CA ASP A 624 34.06 0.38 9.35
C ASP A 624 35.06 0.55 8.18
N PHE A 625 36.26 1.03 8.47
CA PHE A 625 37.40 1.18 7.55
C PHE A 625 38.51 0.19 7.89
#